data_AF-X1HEP6-F1
#
_entry.id   AF-X1HEP6-F1
#
_cell.length_a   1.000
_cell.length_b   1.000
_cell.length_c   1.000
_cell.angle_alpha   90.00
_cell.angle_beta   90.00
_cell.angle_gamma   90.00
#
_symmetry.space_group_name_H-M   'P 1'
#
loop_
_entity.id
_entity.type
_entity.pdbx_description
1 polymer ?
#
loop_
_entity_poly.entity_id
_entity_poly.type
_entity_poly.pdbx_seq_one_letter_code
_entity_poly.pdbx_strand_id
1 'polypeptide(L)' 'MEFAEIEELWNKILETIKEELSPQAYNSWFSQTKVVKFSENKLIISAPGDFCKDWLENIIP' A
#
# COMPACT_ATOMS: atom_id res chain seq x y z
N MET A 1 10.17 -15.15 5.87
CA MET A 1 10.18 -13.69 5.75
C MET A 1 9.68 -13.14 7.07
N GLU A 2 10.54 -12.45 7.79
CA GLU A 2 10.18 -11.76 9.02
C GLU A 2 9.31 -10.54 8.71
N PHE A 3 8.58 -10.06 9.71
CA PHE A 3 7.68 -8.91 9.53
C PHE A 3 8.44 -7.65 9.05
N ALA A 4 9.66 -7.44 9.57
CA ALA A 4 10.51 -6.33 9.17
C ALA A 4 10.87 -6.35 7.67
N GLU A 5 11.17 -7.52 7.10
CA GLU A 5 11.47 -7.65 5.66
C GLU A 5 10.26 -7.26 4.79
N ILE A 6 9.04 -7.52 5.27
CA ILE A 6 7.80 -7.16 4.58
C ILE A 6 7.56 -5.65 4.65
N GLU A 7 7.82 -5.02 5.80
CA GLU A 7 7.74 -3.56 5.92
C GLU A 7 8.73 -2.86 4.98
N GLU A 8 9.95 -3.37 4.88
CA GLU A 8 10.94 -2.86 3.91
C GLU A 8 10.48 -3.05 2.46
N LEU A 9 9.88 -4.19 2.12
CA LEU A 9 9.30 -4.42 0.80
C LEU A 9 8.18 -3.43 0.50
N TRP A 10 7.26 -3.21 1.45
CA TRP A 10 6.17 -2.26 1.27
C TRP A 10 6.66 -0.83 1.12
N ASN A 11 7.69 -0.42 1.87
CA ASN A 11 8.30 0.89 1.72
C ASN A 11 8.88 1.09 0.32
N LYS A 12 9.56 0.09 -0.25
CA LYS A 12 10.05 0.15 -1.64
C LYS A 12 8.90 0.30 -2.64
N ILE A 13 7.80 -0.44 -2.43
CA ILE A 13 6.59 -0.31 -3.26
C ILE A 13 6.02 1.11 -3.17
N LEU A 14 5.94 1.68 -1.96
CA LEU A 14 5.47 3.05 -1.76
C LEU A 14 6.36 4.08 -2.45
N GLU A 15 7.68 3.89 -2.45
CA GLU A 15 8.61 4.75 -3.18
C GLU A 15 8.34 4.72 -4.69
N THR A 16 8.19 3.54 -5.29
CA THR A 16 7.83 3.40 -6.71
C THR A 16 6.49 4.07 -7.02
N ILE A 17 5.45 3.83 -6.19
CA ILE A 17 4.13 4.43 -6.38
C ILE A 17 4.20 5.96 -6.29
N LYS A 18 5.06 6.50 -5.41
CA LYS A 18 5.27 7.94 -5.24
C LYS A 18 5.93 8.59 -6.46
N GLU A 19 6.75 7.86 -7.20
CA GLU A 19 7.34 8.31 -8.46
C GLU A 19 6.31 8.30 -9.61
N GLU A 20 5.42 7.32 -9.62
CA GLU A 20 4.40 7.15 -10.67
C GLU A 20 3.15 8.02 -10.49
N LEU A 21 2.81 8.38 -9.24
CA LEU A 21 1.63 9.16 -8.90
C LEU A 21 1.94 10.63 -8.59
N SER A 22 0.94 11.49 -8.77
CA SER A 22 1.02 12.86 -8.29
C SER A 22 1.12 12.89 -6.75
N PRO A 23 1.78 13.90 -6.15
CA PRO A 23 1.88 14.02 -4.70
C PRO A 23 0.52 14.05 -4.00
N GLN A 24 -0.51 14.63 -4.65
CA GLN A 24 -1.87 14.62 -4.10
C GLN A 24 -2.46 13.21 -4.08
N ALA A 25 -2.36 12.45 -5.17
CA ALA A 25 -2.88 11.09 -5.24
C ALA A 25 -2.16 10.16 -4.25
N TYR A 26 -0.83 10.24 -4.18
CA TYR A 26 -0.06 9.47 -3.21
C TYR A 26 -0.48 9.79 -1.75
N ASN A 27 -0.58 11.07 -1.41
CA ASN A 27 -0.97 11.48 -0.07
C ASN A 27 -2.39 11.03 0.30
N SER A 28 -3.33 11.12 -0.64
CA SER A 28 -4.71 10.69 -0.42
C SER A 28 -4.88 9.17 -0.26
N TRP A 29 -4.12 8.36 -1.00
CA TRP A 29 -4.39 6.92 -1.12
C TRP A 29 -3.35 6.01 -0.44
N PHE A 30 -2.07 6.42 -0.41
CA PHE A 30 -0.97 5.52 -0.04
C PHE A 30 -0.16 5.97 1.18
N SER A 31 -0.09 7.28 1.47
CA SER A 31 0.80 7.82 2.50
C SER A 31 0.54 7.32 3.93
N GLN A 32 -0.67 6.87 4.23
CA GLN A 32 -1.05 6.34 5.54
C GLN A 32 -1.27 4.82 5.52
N THR A 33 -0.91 4.15 4.43
CA THR A 33 -1.04 2.69 4.35
C THR A 33 0.06 2.00 5.14
N LYS A 34 -0.27 0.89 5.80
CA LYS A 34 0.69 0.10 6.56
C LYS A 34 0.46 -1.38 6.35
N VAL A 35 1.55 -2.15 6.38
CA VAL A 35 1.46 -3.61 6.39
C VAL A 35 0.84 -4.07 7.69
N VAL A 36 -0.18 -4.92 7.59
CA VAL A 36 -0.82 -5.56 8.73
C VAL A 36 -0.39 -7.01 8.83
N LYS A 37 -0.30 -7.71 7.69
CA LYS A 37 0.05 -9.13 7.66
C LYS A 37 0.53 -9.53 6.27
N PHE A 38 1.43 -10.50 6.22
CA PHE A 38 1.74 -11.23 5.00
C PHE A 38 1.50 -12.72 5.24
N SER A 39 0.66 -13.35 4.42
CA SER A 39 0.34 -14.77 4.55
C SER A 39 -0.19 -15.31 3.23
N GLU A 40 0.11 -16.57 2.92
CA GLU A 40 -0.42 -17.24 1.71
C GLU A 40 -0.18 -16.44 0.42
N ASN A 41 0.98 -15.80 0.32
CA ASN A 41 1.34 -14.93 -0.81
C ASN A 41 0.43 -13.71 -1.00
N LYS A 42 -0.30 -13.30 0.06
CA LYS A 42 -1.13 -12.11 0.10
C LYS A 42 -0.56 -11.11 1.09
N LEU A 43 -0.40 -9.87 0.64
CA LEU A 43 -0.04 -8.73 1.47
C LEU A 43 -1.32 -8.02 1.91
N ILE A 44 -1.56 -7.99 3.22
CA ILE A 44 -2.69 -7.30 3.82
C ILE A 44 -2.18 -5.94 4.31
N ILE A 45 -2.73 -4.87 3.75
CA ILE A 45 -2.44 -3.49 4.14
C ILE A 45 -3.67 -2.86 4.81
N SER A 46 -3.44 -1.97 5.78
CA SER A 46 -4.45 -1.06 6.28
C SER A 46 -4.41 0.23 5.48
N ALA A 47 -5.58 0.84 5.26
CA ALA A 47 -5.74 2.15 4.64
C ALA A 47 -6.58 3.04 5.58
N PRO A 48 -6.40 4.36 5.57
CA PRO A 48 -7.01 5.28 6.54
C PRO A 48 -8.52 5.51 6.35
N GLY A 49 -9.16 4.99 5.30
CA GLY A 49 -10.61 5.12 5.11
C GLY A 49 -11.19 4.14 4.08
N ASP A 50 -12.49 3.83 4.22
CA ASP A 50 -13.20 2.84 3.40
C ASP A 50 -13.19 3.17 1.90
N PHE A 51 -13.13 4.45 1.53
CA PHE A 51 -13.02 4.89 0.13
C PHE A 51 -11.69 4.47 -0.53
N CYS A 52 -10.60 4.32 0.24
CA CYS A 52 -9.31 3.86 -0.29
C CYS A 52 -9.37 2.41 -0.74
N LYS A 53 -10.14 1.56 -0.06
CA LYS A 53 -10.35 0.18 -0.48
C LYS A 53 -11.04 0.12 -1.84
N ASP A 54 -12.16 0.82 -1.98
CA ASP A 54 -12.98 0.81 -3.21
C ASP A 54 -12.17 1.31 -4.43
N TRP A 55 -11.33 2.33 -4.24
CA TRP A 55 -10.49 2.85 -5.32
C TRP A 55 -9.31 1.91 -5.68
N LEU A 56 -8.68 1.28 -4.68
CA LEU A 56 -7.60 0.31 -4.90
C LEU A 56 -8.10 -0.97 -5.60
N GLU A 57 -9.33 -1.42 -5.29
CA GLU A 57 -9.96 -2.56 -5.96
C GLU A 57 -10.29 -2.31 -7.44
N ASN A 58 -10.43 -1.04 -7.85
CA ASN A 58 -10.70 -0.69 -9.25
C ASN A 58 -9.42 -0.49 -10.10
N ILE A 59 -8.25 -0.32 -9.47
CA ILE A 59 -6.98 -0.09 -10.17
C ILE A 59 -6.19 -1.37 -10.43
N ILE A 60 -6.42 -2.40 -9.63
CA ILE A 60 -5.74 -3.68 -9.78
C ILE A 60 -6.72 -4.66 -10.46
N PRO A 61 -6.52 -5.03 -11.74
CA PRO A 61 -7.30 -6.09 -12.39
C PRO A 61 -7.01 -7.47 -11.80
#